data_AF-A0A937U6J9-F1
#
_entry.id   AF-A0A937U6J9-F1
#
_cell.length_a   1.000
_cell.length_b   1.000
_cell.length_c   1.000
_cell.angle_alpha   90.00
_cell.angle_beta   90.00
_cell.angle_gamma   90.00
#
_symmetry.space_group_name_H-M   'P 1'
#
loop_
_entity.id
_entity.type
_entity.pdbx_description
1 polymer ?
#
loop_
_entity_poly.entity_id
_entity_poly.type
_entity_poly.pdbx_seq_one_letter_code
_entity_poly.pdbx_strand_id
1 'polypeptide(L)'
;YAEEDIELGDELWNIIDEQCLPTSLRHRLNGNGIRAGVIRGDIPAALAKRFSSTFDTTQGEADDSPLVADRTVVKRVIQTLPGRTNEIVSTPRLAELILLEHDSRSTVDTVSGQTYRDASAIFDVRATPSADGGIEIKLIPLIRHGPIERNWTGDDGAFRLEAGQRKTVMNKLELKLHLPADGTLVLSSVGPPSSGLGDAFFRDPQGRHEGRRLLAIRSMTRTVDPMFSEGSVIHSRD
;
A
#
# COMPACT_ATOMS: atom_id res chain seq x y z
N TYR A 1 -10.38 -10.16 8.94
CA TYR A 1 -9.22 -10.83 8.32
C TYR A 1 -9.69 -11.71 7.18
N ALA A 2 -8.80 -12.10 6.27
CA ALA A 2 -9.12 -12.96 5.11
C ALA A 2 -9.47 -14.39 5.53
N GLU A 3 -8.91 -14.90 6.63
CA GLU A 3 -9.19 -16.26 7.10
C GLU A 3 -10.55 -16.38 7.82
N GLU A 4 -11.15 -15.25 8.22
CA GLU A 4 -12.49 -15.19 8.81
C GLU A 4 -13.61 -15.20 7.74
N ASP A 5 -13.25 -15.06 6.47
CA ASP A 5 -14.18 -14.85 5.35
C ASP A 5 -13.66 -15.61 4.12
N ILE A 6 -14.21 -16.80 3.86
CA ILE A 6 -13.73 -17.74 2.82
C ILE A 6 -13.60 -17.05 1.44
N GLU A 7 -14.56 -16.16 1.11
CA GLU A 7 -14.56 -15.40 -0.15
C GLU A 7 -13.40 -14.39 -0.26
N LEU A 8 -12.80 -14.01 0.86
CA LEU A 8 -11.64 -13.11 0.95
C LEU A 8 -10.32 -13.86 1.19
N GLY A 9 -10.37 -15.18 1.39
CA GLY A 9 -9.23 -16.06 1.57
C GLY A 9 -8.60 -16.48 0.25
N ASP A 10 -8.36 -17.78 0.07
CA ASP A 10 -7.71 -18.33 -1.13
C ASP A 10 -8.61 -18.23 -2.38
N GLU A 11 -9.93 -18.25 -2.22
CA GLU A 11 -10.87 -18.16 -3.36
C GLU A 11 -10.80 -16.81 -4.09
N LEU A 12 -10.53 -15.72 -3.36
CA LEU A 12 -10.34 -14.39 -3.94
C LEU A 12 -9.23 -14.39 -5.00
N TRP A 13 -8.19 -15.19 -4.79
CA TRP A 13 -7.05 -15.24 -5.70
C TRP A 13 -7.33 -15.96 -7.01
N ASN A 14 -8.45 -16.65 -7.15
CA ASN A 14 -8.85 -17.28 -8.42
C ASN A 14 -9.35 -16.24 -9.46
N ILE A 15 -9.76 -15.06 -9.00
CA ILE A 15 -10.27 -13.98 -9.87
C ILE A 15 -9.29 -12.82 -10.01
N ILE A 16 -8.25 -12.78 -9.18
CA ILE A 16 -7.21 -11.74 -9.24
C ILE A 16 -6.27 -12.04 -10.43
N ASP A 17 -6.16 -11.09 -11.34
CA ASP A 17 -5.13 -11.11 -12.39
C ASP A 17 -3.78 -10.72 -11.79
N GLU A 18 -2.94 -11.71 -11.51
CA GLU A 18 -1.54 -11.49 -11.12
C GLU A 18 -0.64 -11.22 -12.34
N GLN A 19 -1.05 -11.62 -13.55
CA GLN A 19 -0.23 -11.51 -14.75
C GLN A 19 -0.09 -10.07 -15.25
N CYS A 20 -0.91 -9.15 -14.72
CA CYS A 20 -0.70 -7.71 -14.90
C CYS A 20 0.65 -7.21 -14.34
N LEU A 21 1.31 -8.00 -13.47
CA LEU A 21 2.64 -7.71 -12.94
C LEU A 21 3.74 -8.46 -13.69
N PRO A 22 4.89 -7.82 -13.98
CA PRO A 22 6.04 -8.51 -14.58
C PRO A 22 6.45 -9.74 -13.76
N THR A 23 6.77 -10.86 -14.43
CA THR A 23 7.16 -12.12 -13.77
C THR A 23 8.30 -11.94 -12.78
N SER A 24 9.29 -11.10 -13.10
CA SER A 24 10.40 -10.82 -12.17
C SER A 24 9.90 -10.13 -10.90
N LEU A 25 8.98 -9.17 -10.99
CA LEU A 25 8.39 -8.51 -9.81
C LEU A 25 7.58 -9.50 -8.97
N ARG A 26 6.76 -10.34 -9.61
CA ARG A 26 5.99 -11.38 -8.89
C ARG A 26 6.89 -12.32 -8.12
N HIS A 27 8.00 -12.74 -8.72
CA HIS A 27 8.97 -13.59 -8.03
C HIS A 27 9.58 -12.88 -6.82
N ARG A 28 9.95 -11.59 -6.95
CA ARG A 28 10.50 -10.81 -5.82
C ARG A 28 9.49 -10.59 -4.71
N LEU A 29 8.23 -10.29 -5.04
CA LEU A 29 7.14 -10.13 -4.08
C LEU A 29 6.89 -11.45 -3.33
N ASN A 30 6.73 -12.56 -4.06
CA ASN A 30 6.46 -13.88 -3.49
C ASN A 30 7.61 -14.35 -2.59
N GLY A 31 8.87 -14.17 -3.02
CA GLY A 31 10.04 -14.46 -2.19
C GLY A 31 10.10 -13.64 -0.89
N ASN A 32 9.42 -12.50 -0.83
CA ASN A 32 9.30 -11.69 0.39
C ASN A 32 7.94 -11.86 1.07
N GLY A 33 7.18 -12.89 0.71
CA GLY A 33 5.90 -13.23 1.33
C GLY A 33 4.73 -12.33 0.92
N ILE A 34 4.86 -11.51 -0.12
CA ILE A 34 3.79 -10.63 -0.62
C ILE A 34 3.21 -11.21 -1.92
N ARG A 35 1.89 -11.20 -2.03
CA ARG A 35 1.16 -11.47 -3.27
C ARG A 35 0.35 -10.24 -3.66
N ALA A 36 0.29 -9.94 -4.95
CA ALA A 36 -0.41 -8.76 -5.46
C ALA A 36 -1.00 -9.04 -6.85
N GLY A 37 -2.11 -8.39 -7.16
CA GLY A 37 -2.73 -8.41 -8.48
C GLY A 37 -3.95 -7.50 -8.58
N VAL A 38 -4.62 -7.54 -9.73
CA VAL A 38 -5.74 -6.65 -10.02
C VAL A 38 -7.02 -7.45 -10.26
N ILE A 39 -8.11 -7.07 -9.61
CA ILE A 39 -9.47 -7.47 -10.01
C ILE A 39 -9.96 -6.44 -11.01
N ARG A 40 -10.42 -6.88 -12.18
CA ARG A 40 -10.99 -6.00 -13.22
C ARG A 40 -12.52 -6.06 -13.13
N GLY A 41 -13.17 -4.89 -13.17
CA GLY A 41 -14.63 -4.79 -13.13
C GLY A 41 -15.23 -4.97 -11.74
N ASP A 42 -16.21 -5.87 -11.66
CA ASP A 42 -16.99 -6.10 -10.46
C ASP A 42 -16.18 -6.89 -9.42
N ILE A 43 -16.11 -6.35 -8.21
CA ILE A 43 -15.48 -7.01 -7.07
C ILE A 43 -16.49 -7.93 -6.36
N PRO A 44 -16.04 -9.04 -5.73
CA PRO A 44 -16.91 -9.92 -4.95
C PRO A 44 -17.74 -9.17 -3.90
N ALA A 45 -18.95 -9.65 -3.64
CA ALA A 45 -19.89 -9.00 -2.73
C ALA A 45 -19.29 -8.81 -1.31
N ALA A 46 -18.55 -9.81 -0.80
CA ALA A 46 -17.83 -9.68 0.47
C ALA A 46 -16.87 -8.47 0.48
N LEU A 47 -16.08 -8.28 -0.58
CA LEU A 47 -15.14 -7.16 -0.71
C LEU A 47 -15.88 -5.82 -0.93
N ALA A 48 -16.91 -5.82 -1.77
CA ALA A 48 -17.75 -4.64 -2.04
C ALA A 48 -18.40 -4.10 -0.75
N LYS A 49 -18.89 -5.00 0.11
CA LYS A 49 -19.47 -4.64 1.41
C LYS A 49 -18.47 -3.87 2.28
N ARG A 50 -17.19 -4.29 2.30
CA ARG A 50 -16.11 -3.60 3.06
C ARG A 50 -15.82 -2.21 2.51
N PHE A 51 -15.93 -2.02 1.18
CA PHE A 51 -15.82 -0.69 0.57
C PHE A 51 -17.04 0.19 0.82
N SER A 52 -18.24 -0.37 0.98
CA SER A 52 -19.47 0.40 1.22
C SER A 52 -19.67 0.78 2.69
N SER A 53 -19.10 0.01 3.64
CA SER A 53 -19.17 0.33 5.06
C SER A 53 -18.56 1.71 5.36
N THR A 54 -19.39 2.65 5.79
CA THR A 54 -18.95 3.95 6.29
C THR A 54 -18.33 3.73 7.67
N PHE A 55 -17.00 3.69 7.72
CA PHE A 55 -16.30 3.84 8.99
C PHE A 55 -16.02 5.33 9.18
N ASP A 56 -16.60 5.92 10.23
CA ASP A 56 -16.27 7.29 10.63
C ASP A 56 -14.76 7.39 10.84
N THR A 57 -14.13 8.12 9.91
CA THR A 57 -12.72 8.52 9.94
C THR A 57 -12.66 10.04 9.88
N THR A 58 -13.42 10.69 10.78
CA THR A 58 -13.22 12.08 11.14
C THR A 58 -11.97 12.19 12.01
N GLN A 59 -10.78 12.10 11.40
CA GLN A 59 -9.57 12.83 11.82
C GLN A 59 -8.41 12.54 10.85
N GLY A 60 -7.97 13.60 10.18
CA GLY A 60 -6.89 13.61 9.19
C GLY A 60 -5.50 13.71 9.80
N GLU A 61 -5.26 13.13 10.97
CA GLU A 61 -3.92 13.01 11.53
C GLU A 61 -3.56 11.53 11.62
N ALA A 62 -2.30 11.20 11.35
CA ALA A 62 -1.75 9.87 11.55
C ALA A 62 -1.73 9.58 13.06
N ASP A 63 -2.92 9.28 13.61
CA ASP A 63 -3.07 8.91 15.00
C ASP A 63 -2.51 7.49 15.16
N ASP A 64 -1.30 7.41 15.71
CA ASP A 64 -0.57 6.18 16.08
C ASP A 64 -1.24 5.51 17.32
N SER A 65 -2.57 5.63 17.42
CA SER A 65 -3.36 5.16 18.55
C SER A 65 -3.60 3.65 18.44
N PRO A 66 -3.36 2.88 19.52
CA PRO A 66 -3.54 1.43 19.54
C PRO A 66 -4.99 0.99 19.26
N LEU A 67 -5.96 1.92 19.33
CA LEU A 67 -7.38 1.67 19.00
C LEU A 67 -7.64 1.55 17.48
N VAL A 68 -6.77 2.08 16.62
CA VAL A 68 -6.87 1.89 15.16
C VAL A 68 -6.43 0.48 14.76
N ALA A 69 -5.48 -0.10 15.51
CA ALA A 69 -4.91 -1.41 15.25
C ALA A 69 -5.89 -2.58 15.46
N ASP A 70 -6.97 -2.37 16.21
CA ASP A 70 -7.96 -3.40 16.53
C ASP A 70 -9.18 -3.39 15.61
N ARG A 71 -9.20 -2.48 14.61
CA ARG A 71 -10.26 -2.45 13.60
C ARG A 71 -10.04 -3.57 12.58
N THR A 72 -10.98 -4.49 12.50
CA THR A 72 -11.00 -5.59 11.52
C THR A 72 -11.07 -5.11 10.06
N VAL A 73 -11.49 -3.86 9.83
CA VAL A 73 -11.55 -3.20 8.51
C VAL A 73 -11.26 -1.71 8.69
N VAL A 74 -10.32 -1.19 7.91
CA VAL A 74 -10.07 0.25 7.81
C VAL A 74 -10.34 0.69 6.37
N LYS A 75 -11.40 1.49 6.18
CA LYS A 75 -11.67 2.19 4.92
C LYS A 75 -11.16 3.61 5.04
N ARG A 76 -10.39 4.06 4.04
CA ARG A 76 -9.94 5.46 3.92
C ARG A 76 -10.10 5.93 2.48
N VAL A 77 -10.64 7.13 2.31
CA VAL A 77 -10.58 7.84 1.04
C VAL A 77 -9.33 8.73 1.05
N ILE A 78 -8.47 8.56 0.06
CA ILE A 78 -7.26 9.37 -0.10
C ILE A 78 -7.50 10.31 -1.28
N GLN A 79 -7.79 11.58 -0.98
CA GLN A 79 -7.76 12.64 -1.97
C GLN A 79 -6.31 13.12 -2.10
N THR A 80 -5.72 12.95 -3.27
CA THR A 80 -4.32 13.32 -3.49
C THR A 80 -4.14 14.08 -4.78
N LEU A 81 -3.20 15.02 -4.78
CA LEU A 81 -2.75 15.66 -6.01
C LEU A 81 -1.97 14.63 -6.85
N PRO A 82 -2.01 14.73 -8.19
CA PRO A 82 -1.27 13.82 -9.06
C PRO A 82 0.20 13.66 -8.63
N GLY A 83 0.61 12.42 -8.40
CA GLY A 83 1.99 12.06 -8.10
C GLY A 83 2.47 12.38 -6.67
N ARG A 84 1.61 12.96 -5.81
CA ARG A 84 1.99 13.18 -4.41
C ARG A 84 2.00 11.90 -3.60
N THR A 85 2.95 11.82 -2.68
CA THR A 85 3.09 10.71 -1.73
C THR A 85 1.99 10.76 -0.68
N ASN A 86 1.37 9.59 -0.48
CA ASN A 86 0.48 9.29 0.63
C ASN A 86 0.99 8.04 1.32
N GLU A 87 0.67 7.89 2.61
CA GLU A 87 1.12 6.75 3.39
C GLU A 87 -0.07 5.94 3.89
N ILE A 88 0.02 4.62 3.70
CA ILE A 88 -0.89 3.64 4.27
C ILE A 88 -0.11 2.86 5.34
N VAL A 89 -0.47 3.06 6.60
CA VAL A 89 0.09 2.30 7.71
C VAL A 89 -0.56 0.91 7.70
N SER A 90 0.24 -0.12 7.45
CA SER A 90 -0.21 -1.52 7.44
C SER A 90 -0.07 -2.13 8.83
N THR A 91 1.08 -1.88 9.46
CA THR A 91 1.36 -2.31 10.83
C THR A 91 1.74 -1.10 11.66
N PRO A 92 1.04 -0.85 12.79
CA PRO A 92 1.32 0.28 13.68
C PRO A 92 2.71 0.13 14.32
N ARG A 93 3.12 1.15 15.07
CA ARG A 93 4.40 1.16 15.77
C ARG A 93 4.57 -0.06 16.70
N LEU A 94 5.68 -0.76 16.54
CA LEU A 94 6.17 -1.82 17.39
C LEU A 94 7.49 -1.39 18.05
N ALA A 95 7.74 -1.86 19.27
CA ALA A 95 9.03 -1.62 19.93
C ALA A 95 10.20 -2.22 19.14
N GLU A 96 9.96 -3.40 18.54
CA GLU A 96 10.94 -4.12 17.75
C GLU A 96 10.24 -4.87 16.61
N LEU A 97 10.79 -4.76 15.39
CA LEU A 97 10.36 -5.48 14.20
C LEU A 97 11.58 -6.19 13.60
N ILE A 98 11.56 -7.52 13.65
CA ILE A 98 12.57 -8.37 13.01
C ILE A 98 12.07 -8.73 11.63
N LEU A 99 12.87 -8.42 10.61
CA LEU A 99 12.52 -8.63 9.21
C LEU A 99 13.58 -9.48 8.51
N LEU A 100 13.14 -10.55 7.87
CA LEU A 100 13.91 -11.34 6.93
C LEU A 100 13.52 -10.92 5.50
N GLU A 101 14.52 -10.54 4.71
CA GLU A 101 14.33 -10.08 3.35
C GLU A 101 15.09 -11.00 2.39
N HIS A 102 14.39 -11.55 1.41
CA HIS A 102 15.01 -12.35 0.35
C HIS A 102 15.54 -11.41 -0.74
N ASP A 103 16.84 -11.50 -1.05
CA ASP A 103 17.44 -10.79 -2.17
C ASP A 103 17.35 -11.59 -3.48
N SER A 104 16.16 -11.52 -4.05
CA SER A 104 15.80 -12.13 -5.34
C SER A 104 16.38 -11.42 -6.56
N ARG A 105 17.32 -10.47 -6.39
CA ARG A 105 18.12 -9.90 -7.50
C ARG A 105 19.43 -10.65 -7.73
N SER A 106 19.88 -11.43 -6.75
CA SER A 106 21.08 -12.25 -6.84
C SER A 106 20.74 -13.61 -7.47
N THR A 107 21.70 -14.20 -8.19
CA THR A 107 21.60 -15.60 -8.67
C THR A 107 21.69 -16.61 -7.53
N VAL A 108 22.07 -16.16 -6.33
CA VAL A 108 22.08 -16.93 -5.09
C VAL A 108 20.93 -16.41 -4.22
N ASP A 109 20.05 -17.31 -3.77
CA ASP A 109 18.98 -16.96 -2.83
C ASP A 109 19.60 -16.61 -1.46
N THR A 110 19.87 -15.33 -1.27
CA THR A 110 20.43 -14.80 -0.03
C THR A 110 19.32 -14.15 0.79
N VAL A 111 19.23 -14.56 2.05
CA VAL A 111 18.32 -13.97 3.03
C VAL A 111 19.12 -13.07 3.96
N SER A 112 18.71 -11.81 4.10
CA SER A 112 19.27 -10.88 5.08
C SER A 112 18.26 -10.63 6.20
N GLY A 113 18.70 -10.69 7.44
CA GLY A 113 17.91 -10.31 8.61
C GLY A 113 18.28 -8.93 9.12
N GLN A 114 17.28 -8.12 9.45
CA GLN A 114 17.46 -6.79 10.04
C GLN A 114 16.45 -6.59 11.18
N THR A 115 16.91 -6.02 12.28
CA THR A 115 16.06 -5.61 13.39
C THR A 115 15.85 -4.10 13.35
N TYR A 116 14.61 -3.66 13.38
CA TYR A 116 14.20 -2.26 13.43
C TYR A 116 13.55 -1.96 14.78
N ARG A 117 13.99 -0.90 15.46
CA ARG A 117 13.39 -0.44 16.72
C ARG A 117 12.42 0.71 16.48
N ASP A 118 11.38 0.79 17.30
CA ASP A 118 10.32 1.80 17.18
C ASP A 118 9.73 1.85 15.76
N ALA A 119 9.39 0.68 15.23
CA ALA A 119 9.21 0.46 13.81
C ALA A 119 7.74 0.29 13.39
N SER A 120 7.38 0.80 12.22
CA SER A 120 6.08 0.59 11.58
C SER A 120 6.23 0.20 10.11
N ALA A 121 5.31 -0.64 9.62
CA ALA A 121 5.27 -1.09 8.23
C ALA A 121 4.26 -0.25 7.44
N ILE A 122 4.74 0.42 6.39
CA ILE A 122 3.98 1.44 5.65
C ILE A 122 4.14 1.22 4.15
N PHE A 123 3.11 1.53 3.39
CA PHE A 123 3.23 1.72 1.95
C PHE A 123 3.25 3.22 1.59
N ASP A 124 4.27 3.66 0.85
CA ASP A 124 4.20 4.93 0.08
C ASP A 124 3.38 4.67 -1.19
N VAL A 125 2.31 5.43 -1.36
CA VAL A 125 1.36 5.32 -2.46
C VAL A 125 1.35 6.65 -3.22
N ARG A 126 1.55 6.57 -4.54
CA ARG A 126 1.35 7.68 -5.46
C ARG A 126 0.39 7.24 -6.54
N ALA A 127 -0.54 8.12 -6.88
CA ALA A 127 -1.47 7.92 -7.98
C ALA A 127 -1.40 9.13 -8.91
N THR A 128 -1.33 8.88 -10.20
CA THR A 128 -1.47 9.90 -11.25
C THR A 128 -2.61 9.47 -12.17
N PRO A 129 -3.61 10.34 -12.43
CA PRO A 129 -4.64 10.04 -13.41
C PRO A 129 -4.05 9.73 -14.78
N SER A 130 -4.70 8.83 -15.51
CA SER A 130 -4.38 8.50 -16.90
C SER A 130 -5.46 9.07 -17.84
N ALA A 131 -5.13 9.23 -19.12
CA ALA A 131 -6.02 9.82 -20.12
C ALA A 131 -7.29 8.98 -20.37
N ASP A 132 -7.24 7.68 -20.11
CA ASP A 132 -8.36 6.73 -20.23
C ASP A 132 -9.28 6.69 -19.00
N GLY A 133 -9.03 7.56 -18.01
CA GLY A 133 -9.78 7.63 -16.76
C GLY A 133 -9.37 6.58 -15.72
N GLY A 134 -8.34 5.78 -16.01
CA GLY A 134 -7.63 4.96 -15.01
C GLY A 134 -6.63 5.79 -14.20
N ILE A 135 -5.80 5.11 -13.43
CA ILE A 135 -4.68 5.71 -12.69
C ILE A 135 -3.41 4.90 -12.88
N GLU A 136 -2.28 5.57 -13.04
CA GLU A 136 -0.98 4.95 -12.80
C GLU A 136 -0.72 4.95 -11.29
N ILE A 137 -0.64 3.76 -10.70
CA ILE A 137 -0.35 3.61 -9.27
C ILE A 137 1.10 3.16 -9.08
N LYS A 138 1.77 3.82 -8.14
CA LYS A 138 3.08 3.42 -7.63
C LYS A 138 2.96 3.16 -6.14
N LEU A 139 3.34 1.95 -5.73
CA LEU A 139 3.30 1.46 -4.37
C LEU A 139 4.67 0.96 -3.95
N ILE A 140 5.22 1.46 -2.84
CA ILE A 140 6.52 1.01 -2.31
C ILE A 140 6.37 0.62 -0.84
N PRO A 141 6.69 -0.63 -0.45
CA PRO A 141 6.82 -1.00 0.95
C PRO A 141 8.01 -0.28 1.58
N LEU A 142 7.81 0.27 2.78
CA LEU A 142 8.88 0.87 3.57
C LEU A 142 8.69 0.56 5.06
N ILE A 143 9.80 0.50 5.78
CA ILE A 143 9.84 0.41 7.24
C ILE A 143 10.25 1.77 7.78
N ARG A 144 9.39 2.38 8.59
CA ARG A 144 9.74 3.57 9.36
C ARG A 144 10.27 3.13 10.72
N HIS A 145 11.37 3.70 11.21
CA HIS A 145 12.00 3.23 12.46
C HIS A 145 12.88 4.30 13.13
N GLY A 146 13.22 4.04 14.40
CA GLY A 146 14.09 4.89 15.21
C GLY A 146 13.38 6.11 15.82
N PRO A 147 14.11 7.03 16.44
CA PRO A 147 13.53 8.25 16.99
C PRO A 147 13.01 9.18 15.89
N ILE A 148 12.10 10.10 16.25
CA ILE A 148 11.71 11.20 15.36
C ILE A 148 12.90 12.16 15.26
N GLU A 149 13.44 12.29 14.05
CA GLU A 149 14.54 13.21 13.71
C GLU A 149 13.96 14.44 12.99
N ARG A 150 14.59 15.61 13.18
CA ARG A 150 14.26 16.83 12.45
C ARG A 150 15.11 16.90 11.20
N ASN A 151 14.49 16.76 10.03
CA ASN A 151 15.17 16.83 8.74
C ASN A 151 14.80 18.13 8.03
N TRP A 152 15.81 18.78 7.44
CA TRP A 152 15.59 19.91 6.54
C TRP A 152 15.44 19.37 5.12
N THR A 153 14.24 19.47 4.56
CA THR A 153 13.99 19.14 3.15
C THR A 153 13.93 20.44 2.36
N GLY A 154 14.71 20.52 1.28
CA GLY A 154 14.69 21.65 0.35
C GLY A 154 13.86 21.28 -0.87
N ASP A 155 12.80 22.04 -1.13
CA ASP A 155 12.05 21.98 -2.38
C ASP A 155 11.81 23.42 -2.87
N ASP A 156 12.08 23.67 -4.14
CA ASP A 156 11.88 24.95 -4.82
C ASP A 156 12.41 26.20 -4.07
N GLY A 157 13.64 26.12 -3.54
CA GLY A 157 14.32 27.24 -2.86
C GLY A 157 13.84 27.54 -1.44
N ALA A 158 12.88 26.78 -0.91
CA ALA A 158 12.42 26.86 0.47
C ALA A 158 12.94 25.67 1.29
N PHE A 159 13.50 25.95 2.47
CA PHE A 159 13.83 24.91 3.45
C PHE A 159 12.63 24.66 4.34
N ARG A 160 12.09 23.44 4.29
CA ARG A 160 11.04 22.97 5.18
C ARG A 160 11.65 22.09 6.26
N LEU A 161 11.33 22.38 7.51
CA LEU A 161 11.65 21.50 8.63
C LEU A 161 10.56 20.42 8.69
N GLU A 162 10.92 19.17 8.42
CA GLU A 162 10.05 18.02 8.57
C GLU A 162 10.54 17.14 9.71
N ALA A 163 9.67 16.89 10.69
CA ALA A 163 9.94 15.91 11.74
C ALA A 163 9.49 14.53 11.24
N GLY A 164 10.40 13.55 11.27
CA GLY A 164 10.10 12.20 10.82
C GLY A 164 11.12 11.18 11.31
N GLN A 165 10.67 9.94 11.42
CA GLN A 165 11.56 8.80 11.66
C GLN A 165 12.31 8.41 10.38
N ARG A 166 13.40 7.65 10.53
CA ARG A 166 14.13 7.09 9.41
C ARG A 166 13.25 6.13 8.61
N LYS A 167 13.48 6.06 7.30
CA LYS A 167 12.74 5.19 6.37
C LYS A 167 13.72 4.25 5.68
N THR A 168 13.55 2.94 5.85
CA THR A 168 14.16 1.94 4.98
C THR A 168 13.19 1.60 3.87
N VAL A 169 13.55 1.97 2.64
CA VAL A 169 12.69 1.83 1.46
C VAL A 169 13.01 0.54 0.72
N MET A 170 12.00 -0.30 0.49
CA MET A 170 12.14 -1.60 -0.16
C MET A 170 12.03 -1.45 -1.68
N ASN A 171 12.92 -0.66 -2.30
CA ASN A 171 12.85 -0.27 -3.71
C ASN A 171 12.72 -1.46 -4.68
N LYS A 172 13.28 -2.62 -4.33
CA LYS A 172 13.18 -3.84 -5.16
C LYS A 172 11.76 -4.42 -5.26
N LEU A 173 10.90 -4.04 -4.33
CA LEU A 173 9.49 -4.44 -4.25
C LEU A 173 8.55 -3.33 -4.71
N GLU A 174 9.08 -2.29 -5.35
CA GLU A 174 8.27 -1.25 -5.99
C GLU A 174 7.31 -1.87 -7.01
N LEU A 175 6.03 -1.64 -6.79
CA LEU A 175 4.94 -2.02 -7.68
C LEU A 175 4.50 -0.77 -8.44
N LYS A 176 4.54 -0.85 -9.76
CA LYS A 176 4.07 0.17 -10.69
C LYS A 176 3.15 -0.50 -11.70
N LEU A 177 1.92 -0.03 -11.81
CA LEU A 177 0.97 -0.54 -12.79
C LEU A 177 -0.09 0.50 -13.13
N HIS A 178 -0.67 0.32 -14.31
CA HIS A 178 -1.90 0.97 -14.71
C HIS A 178 -3.09 0.26 -14.06
N LEU A 179 -3.88 0.98 -13.26
CA LEU A 179 -5.12 0.51 -12.67
C LEU A 179 -6.31 1.12 -13.44
N PRO A 180 -7.12 0.30 -14.15
CA PRO A 180 -8.31 0.79 -14.84
C PRO A 180 -9.31 1.45 -13.89
N ALA A 181 -10.23 2.26 -14.45
CA ALA A 181 -11.22 3.01 -13.67
C ALA A 181 -12.11 2.12 -12.75
N ASP A 182 -12.37 0.88 -13.17
CA ASP A 182 -13.12 -0.14 -12.43
C ASP A 182 -12.22 -1.20 -11.78
N GLY A 183 -10.89 -1.02 -11.86
CA GLY A 183 -9.91 -1.93 -11.31
C GLY A 183 -9.74 -1.78 -9.80
N THR A 184 -9.47 -2.90 -9.13
CA THR A 184 -9.06 -2.94 -7.73
C THR A 184 -7.71 -3.63 -7.61
N LEU A 185 -6.69 -2.92 -7.15
CA LEU A 185 -5.41 -3.50 -6.75
C LEU A 185 -5.59 -4.19 -5.39
N VAL A 186 -5.17 -5.44 -5.28
CA VAL A 186 -5.24 -6.23 -4.05
C VAL A 186 -3.85 -6.73 -3.68
N LEU A 187 -3.48 -6.63 -2.41
CA LEU A 187 -2.26 -7.18 -1.83
C LEU A 187 -2.56 -7.96 -0.53
N SER A 188 -1.80 -9.03 -0.29
CA SER A 188 -1.82 -9.79 0.98
C SER A 188 -0.50 -10.52 1.21
N SER A 189 -0.41 -11.25 2.32
CA SER A 189 0.65 -12.22 2.55
C SER A 189 0.36 -13.59 1.91
N VAL A 190 1.42 -14.33 1.59
CA VAL A 190 1.37 -15.69 1.05
C VAL A 190 2.09 -16.66 1.98
N GLY A 191 1.61 -17.91 2.03
CA GLY A 191 2.23 -18.99 2.79
C GLY A 191 1.89 -19.00 4.29
N PRO A 192 2.52 -19.89 5.07
CA PRO A 192 2.40 -19.91 6.53
C PRO A 192 3.08 -18.69 7.18
N PRO A 193 2.85 -18.43 8.48
CA PRO A 193 3.56 -17.37 9.20
C PRO A 193 5.08 -17.48 9.07
N SER A 194 5.75 -16.35 8.89
CA SER A 194 7.18 -16.17 8.69
C SER A 194 7.64 -14.82 9.24
N SER A 195 8.95 -14.55 9.26
CA SER A 195 9.48 -13.21 9.59
C SER A 195 9.71 -12.33 8.35
N GLY A 196 9.07 -12.65 7.22
CA GLY A 196 9.19 -11.92 5.96
C GLY A 196 8.39 -10.61 5.90
N LEU A 197 8.55 -9.85 4.81
CA LEU A 197 7.77 -8.61 4.62
C LEU A 197 6.26 -8.88 4.58
N GLY A 198 5.84 -9.97 3.94
CA GLY A 198 4.43 -10.37 3.90
C GLY A 198 3.78 -10.32 5.28
N ASP A 199 4.43 -10.93 6.26
CA ASP A 199 3.91 -11.00 7.62
C ASP A 199 4.01 -9.67 8.35
N ALA A 200 5.14 -8.97 8.19
CA ALA A 200 5.32 -7.63 8.76
C ALA A 200 4.25 -6.64 8.31
N PHE A 201 3.68 -6.80 7.10
CA PHE A 201 2.66 -5.92 6.55
C PHE A 201 1.23 -6.45 6.74
N PHE A 202 1.01 -7.76 6.62
CA PHE A 202 -0.33 -8.33 6.49
C PHE A 202 -0.75 -9.26 7.63
N ARG A 203 0.06 -9.49 8.66
CA ARG A 203 -0.38 -10.25 9.85
C ARG A 203 -0.41 -9.39 11.09
N ASP A 204 -1.15 -9.82 12.10
CA ASP A 204 -1.06 -9.17 13.42
C ASP A 204 0.27 -9.56 14.09
N PRO A 205 1.21 -8.63 14.29
CA PRO A 205 2.47 -8.93 14.96
C PRO A 205 2.30 -9.37 16.43
N GLN A 206 1.15 -9.08 17.05
CA GLN A 206 0.84 -9.48 18.43
C GLN A 206 0.07 -10.80 18.50
N GLY A 207 -0.26 -11.41 17.35
CA GLY A 207 -0.99 -12.69 17.29
C GLY A 207 -2.40 -12.64 17.90
N ARG A 208 -3.02 -11.46 18.04
CA ARG A 208 -4.39 -11.34 18.58
C ARG A 208 -5.43 -11.79 17.58
N HIS A 209 -5.09 -11.72 16.29
CA HIS A 209 -5.94 -12.13 15.19
C HIS A 209 -5.26 -13.21 14.37
N GLU A 210 -5.92 -14.36 14.28
CA GLU A 210 -5.50 -15.45 13.40
C GLU A 210 -5.93 -15.09 11.98
N GLY A 211 -4.97 -14.64 11.18
CA GLY A 211 -5.12 -14.56 9.73
C GLY A 211 -4.43 -13.39 9.05
N ARG A 212 -4.68 -13.30 7.74
CA ARG A 212 -4.03 -12.32 6.85
C ARG A 212 -4.93 -11.13 6.62
N ARG A 213 -4.33 -9.95 6.52
CA ARG A 213 -4.97 -8.70 6.13
C ARG A 213 -4.89 -8.54 4.62
N LEU A 214 -5.87 -7.84 4.08
CA LEU A 214 -5.93 -7.46 2.68
C LEU A 214 -5.79 -5.95 2.59
N LEU A 215 -4.90 -5.49 1.71
CA LEU A 215 -4.90 -4.11 1.23
C LEU A 215 -5.59 -4.11 -0.13
N ALA A 216 -6.73 -3.44 -0.22
CA ALA A 216 -7.45 -3.24 -1.48
C ALA A 216 -7.52 -1.75 -1.81
N ILE A 217 -7.05 -1.36 -3.00
CA ILE A 217 -7.05 0.01 -3.50
C ILE A 217 -7.88 0.05 -4.77
N ARG A 218 -8.95 0.85 -4.76
CA ARG A 218 -9.85 1.05 -5.89
C ARG A 218 -9.95 2.54 -6.21
N SER A 219 -9.99 2.90 -7.49
CA SER A 219 -10.30 4.28 -7.88
C SER A 219 -11.76 4.59 -7.57
N MET A 220 -12.04 5.74 -6.97
CA MET A 220 -13.41 6.16 -6.62
C MET A 220 -14.08 6.98 -7.72
N THR A 221 -13.33 7.52 -8.67
CA THR A 221 -13.84 8.46 -9.67
C THR A 221 -13.08 8.28 -10.97
N ARG A 222 -13.80 8.34 -12.10
CA ARG A 222 -13.16 8.57 -13.41
C ARG A 222 -12.69 10.01 -13.44
N THR A 223 -11.43 10.21 -13.07
CA THR A 223 -10.79 11.52 -13.15
C THR A 223 -9.89 11.49 -14.38
N VAL A 224 -10.15 12.37 -15.34
CA VAL A 224 -9.23 12.61 -16.45
C VAL A 224 -8.04 13.41 -15.96
N ASP A 225 -6.87 13.20 -16.56
CA ASP A 225 -5.69 14.01 -16.26
C ASP A 225 -6.03 15.51 -16.37
N PRO A 226 -5.69 16.33 -15.34
CA PRO A 226 -5.96 17.77 -15.33
C PRO A 226 -5.50 18.49 -16.62
N MET A 227 -4.44 18.02 -17.28
CA MET A 227 -3.96 18.57 -18.55
C MET A 227 -5.03 18.48 -19.66
N PHE A 228 -5.94 17.52 -19.59
CA PHE A 228 -7.01 17.27 -20.56
C PHE A 228 -8.40 17.63 -20.03
N SER A 229 -8.50 18.26 -18.86
CA SER A 229 -9.77 18.77 -18.35
C SER A 229 -10.22 19.99 -19.17
N GLU A 230 -11.46 19.97 -19.69
CA GLU A 230 -12.08 21.08 -20.42
C GLU A 230 -12.20 22.30 -19.49
N GLY A 231 -11.19 23.16 -19.52
CA GLY A 231 -11.04 24.30 -18.62
C GLY A 231 -9.71 25.04 -18.79
N SER A 232 -8.71 24.40 -19.40
CA SER A 232 -7.52 25.09 -19.90
C SER A 232 -7.77 25.54 -21.34
N VAL A 233 -7.62 26.85 -21.60
CA VAL A 233 -7.73 27.56 -22.89
C VAL A 233 -9.12 28.11 -23.26
N ILE A 234 -9.49 29.24 -22.64
CA ILE A 234 -9.94 30.43 -23.39
C ILE A 234 -9.24 31.66 -22.78
N HIS A 235 -8.05 32.00 -23.28
CA HIS A 235 -7.61 33.39 -23.28
C HIS A 235 -8.22 34.05 -24.51
N SER A 236 -9.37 34.71 -24.37
CA SER A 236 -9.76 35.76 -25.30
C SER A 236 -9.15 37.06 -24.79
N ARG A 237 -8.14 37.54 -25.53
CA ARG A 237 -7.82 38.98 -25.56
C ARG A 237 -9.07 39.72 -26.01
N ASP A 238 -9.47 40.73 -25.25
CA ASP A 238 -9.68 42.11 -25.72
C ASP A 238 -9.79 43.04 -24.51
#